data_AF-A0A497G350-F1
#
_entry.id   AF-A0A497G350-F1
#
_cell.length_a   1.000
_cell.length_b   1.000
_cell.length_c   1.000
_cell.angle_alpha   90.00
_cell.angle_beta   90.00
_cell.angle_gamma   90.00
#
_symmetry.space_group_name_H-M   'P 1'
#
loop_
_entity.id
_entity.type
_entity.pdbx_description
1 polymer ?
#
loop_
_entity_poly.entity_id
_entity_poly.type
_entity_poly.pdbx_seq_one_letter_code
_entity_poly.pdbx_strand_id
1 'polypeptide(L)'
;KAVYIDTEGTFRPERIIQIAEYRELDPRQALRNIIYARAYSLNEVLVSIREVFCRDYRLILVPSLETLIIRELSLGVGGIKLLSKIAKIVLDLAFISSTRDTASIIFSSPNKPPSLEEYLARVVHRRIFFRRKEDLVVFQDEVGRKAYCQLEGLQ
;
A
#
# COMPACT_ATOMS: atom_id res chain seq x y z
N LYS A 1 -15.21 5.47 0.71
CA LYS A 1 -14.03 6.13 0.08
C LYS A 1 -12.78 5.25 0.23
N ALA A 2 -11.68 5.60 -0.43
CA ALA A 2 -10.36 5.00 -0.27
C ALA A 2 -9.34 6.08 0.12
N VAL A 3 -8.30 5.72 0.85
CA VAL A 3 -7.16 6.57 1.19
C VAL A 3 -5.95 6.09 0.41
N TYR A 4 -5.28 7.01 -0.30
CA TYR A 4 -4.03 6.74 -1.00
C TYR A 4 -2.92 7.60 -0.38
N ILE A 5 -1.97 6.98 0.31
CA ILE A 5 -0.81 7.65 0.90
C ILE A 5 0.36 7.50 -0.06
N ASP A 6 0.60 8.51 -0.87
CA ASP A 6 1.61 8.50 -1.92
C ASP A 6 3.00 8.83 -1.37
N THR A 7 3.84 7.82 -1.29
CA THR A 7 5.22 7.90 -0.82
C THR A 7 6.23 8.08 -1.94
N GLU A 8 5.84 7.84 -3.20
CA GLU A 8 6.75 7.83 -4.36
C GLU A 8 6.42 8.89 -5.40
N GLY A 9 5.18 9.34 -5.49
CA GLY A 9 4.71 10.37 -6.43
C GLY A 9 4.10 9.71 -7.64
N THR A 10 3.60 8.49 -7.46
CA THR A 10 3.20 7.58 -8.54
C THR A 10 1.69 7.54 -8.70
N PHE A 11 0.94 8.31 -7.91
CA PHE A 11 -0.49 8.43 -8.10
C PHE A 11 -0.80 9.13 -9.43
N ARG A 12 -1.56 8.45 -10.29
CA ARG A 12 -1.96 8.92 -11.62
C ARG A 12 -3.48 8.96 -11.73
N PRO A 13 -4.12 10.13 -11.54
CA PRO A 13 -5.57 10.28 -11.63
C PRO A 13 -6.14 9.75 -12.96
N GLU A 14 -5.39 9.88 -14.05
CA GLU A 14 -5.78 9.47 -15.39
C GLU A 14 -6.00 7.95 -15.47
N ARG A 15 -5.20 7.17 -14.72
CA ARG A 15 -5.40 5.70 -14.62
C ARG A 15 -6.69 5.36 -13.89
N ILE A 16 -7.07 6.14 -12.87
CA ILE A 16 -8.36 5.95 -12.18
C ILE A 16 -9.53 6.29 -13.10
N ILE A 17 -9.40 7.34 -13.91
CA ILE A 17 -10.40 7.71 -14.92
C ILE A 17 -10.60 6.57 -15.92
N GLN A 18 -9.51 6.06 -16.51
CA GLN A 18 -9.57 4.94 -17.45
C GLN A 18 -10.23 3.69 -16.85
N ILE A 19 -9.88 3.35 -15.60
CA ILE A 19 -10.49 2.21 -14.91
C ILE A 19 -11.98 2.46 -14.64
N ALA A 20 -12.37 3.68 -14.26
CA ALA A 20 -13.77 4.03 -14.02
C ALA A 20 -14.60 3.93 -15.31
N GLU A 21 -14.10 4.48 -16.43
CA GLU A 21 -14.76 4.42 -17.74
C GLU A 21 -14.92 2.99 -18.22
N TYR A 22 -13.85 2.17 -18.12
CA TYR A 22 -13.90 0.75 -18.48
C TYR A 22 -14.92 -0.03 -17.64
N ARG A 23 -15.19 0.41 -16.40
CA ARG A 23 -16.18 -0.20 -15.49
C ARG A 23 -17.55 0.48 -15.53
N GLU A 24 -17.79 1.39 -16.48
CA GLU A 24 -19.04 2.14 -16.63
C GLU A 24 -19.41 2.98 -15.38
N LEU A 25 -18.41 3.51 -14.67
CA LEU A 25 -18.56 4.36 -13.49
C LEU A 25 -18.25 5.84 -13.82
N ASP A 26 -18.87 6.79 -13.11
CA ASP A 26 -18.53 8.22 -13.24
C ASP A 26 -17.08 8.48 -12.76
N PRO A 27 -16.16 8.90 -13.66
CA PRO A 27 -14.77 9.17 -13.30
C PRO A 27 -14.61 10.27 -12.25
N ARG A 28 -15.49 11.28 -12.26
CA ARG A 28 -15.46 12.37 -11.28
C ARG A 28 -15.87 11.86 -9.91
N GLN A 29 -16.87 10.98 -9.83
CA GLN A 29 -17.25 10.34 -8.57
C GLN A 29 -16.15 9.39 -8.07
N ALA A 30 -15.51 8.62 -8.96
CA ALA A 30 -14.40 7.75 -8.60
C ALA A 30 -13.24 8.53 -7.96
N LEU A 31 -12.80 9.63 -8.59
CA LEU A 31 -11.74 10.49 -8.04
C LEU A 31 -12.15 11.17 -6.73
N ARG A 32 -13.38 11.69 -6.61
CA ARG A 32 -13.90 12.30 -5.36
C ARG A 32 -13.93 11.33 -4.18
N ASN A 33 -13.98 10.02 -4.46
CA ASN A 33 -13.96 8.97 -3.46
C ASN A 33 -12.55 8.56 -3.02
N ILE A 34 -11.50 9.21 -3.53
CA ILE A 34 -10.11 8.99 -3.12
C ILE A 34 -9.64 10.17 -2.26
N ILE A 35 -9.25 9.88 -1.03
CA ILE A 35 -8.54 10.79 -0.14
C ILE A 35 -7.06 10.61 -0.43
N TYR A 36 -6.46 11.61 -1.08
CA TYR A 36 -5.04 11.61 -1.42
C TYR A 36 -4.22 12.33 -0.34
N ALA A 37 -3.11 11.73 0.07
CA ALA A 37 -2.10 12.35 0.92
C ALA A 37 -0.71 12.06 0.35
N ARG A 38 0.12 13.09 0.20
CA ARG A 38 1.53 12.96 -0.18
C ARG A 38 2.39 12.91 1.08
N ALA A 39 3.30 11.95 1.17
CA ALA A 39 4.22 11.84 2.29
C ALA A 39 5.68 11.77 1.81
N TYR A 40 6.54 12.61 2.37
CA TYR A 40 7.96 12.71 2.04
C TYR A 40 8.87 12.09 3.10
N SER A 41 8.31 11.60 4.21
CA SER A 41 9.03 10.93 5.29
C SER A 41 8.18 9.83 5.94
N LEU A 42 8.81 8.87 6.61
CA LEU A 42 8.09 7.83 7.36
C LEU A 42 7.22 8.42 8.49
N ASN A 43 7.63 9.58 9.04
CA ASN A 43 6.84 10.30 10.04
C ASN A 43 5.56 10.89 9.43
N GLU A 44 5.64 11.47 8.23
CA GLU A 44 4.45 11.98 7.52
C GLU A 44 3.48 10.86 7.13
N VAL A 45 3.99 9.66 6.82
CA VAL A 45 3.13 8.47 6.62
C VAL A 45 2.36 8.16 7.90
N LEU A 46 3.04 8.11 9.05
CA LEU A 46 2.41 7.88 10.35
C LEU A 46 1.34 8.93 10.67
N VAL A 47 1.66 10.21 10.45
CA VAL A 47 0.71 11.32 10.66
C VAL A 47 -0.51 11.14 9.74
N SER A 48 -0.29 10.88 8.45
CA SER A 48 -1.36 10.67 7.47
C SER A 48 -2.30 9.53 7.86
N ILE A 49 -1.75 8.39 8.32
CA ILE A 49 -2.55 7.23 8.79
C ILE A 49 -3.43 7.62 9.98
N ARG A 50 -2.90 8.41 10.93
CA ARG A 50 -3.62 8.83 12.13
C ARG A 50 -4.67 9.88 11.83
N GLU A 51 -4.39 10.83 10.94
CA GLU A 51 -5.33 11.86 10.52
C GLU A 51 -6.56 11.28 9.80
N VAL A 52 -6.39 10.17 9.09
CA VAL A 52 -7.53 9.51 8.44
C VAL A 52 -8.33 8.63 9.39
N PHE A 53 -7.87 8.32 10.60
CA PHE A 53 -8.51 7.35 11.51
C PHE A 53 -10.04 7.55 11.69
N CYS A 54 -10.49 8.79 11.84
CA CYS A 54 -11.92 9.13 12.03
C CYS A 54 -12.69 9.37 10.72
N ARG A 55 -12.04 9.29 9.55
CA ARG A 55 -12.70 9.51 8.26
C ARG A 55 -13.49 8.27 7.82
N ASP A 56 -14.43 8.47 6.92
CA ASP A 56 -15.22 7.39 6.32
C ASP A 56 -14.55 6.85 5.04
N TYR A 57 -13.90 5.70 5.16
CA TYR A 57 -13.24 4.96 4.07
C TYR A 57 -13.25 3.46 4.38
N ARG A 58 -13.04 2.64 3.35
CA ARG A 58 -13.01 1.18 3.44
C ARG A 58 -11.67 0.57 3.00
N LEU A 59 -10.76 1.41 2.49
CA LEU A 59 -9.46 0.99 1.98
C LEU A 59 -8.40 2.06 2.29
N ILE A 60 -7.23 1.65 2.78
CA ILE A 60 -5.99 2.43 2.80
C ILE A 60 -4.96 1.73 1.94
N LEU A 61 -4.29 2.50 1.08
CA LEU A 61 -3.23 2.01 0.23
C LEU A 61 -1.94 2.82 0.47
N VAL A 62 -0.86 2.09 0.76
CA VAL A 62 0.51 2.60 0.83
C VAL A 62 1.32 1.87 -0.27
N PRO A 63 1.69 2.54 -1.36
CA PRO A 63 2.24 1.89 -2.55
C PRO A 63 3.68 1.41 -2.40
N SER A 64 4.41 1.89 -1.40
CA SER A 64 5.79 1.47 -1.08
C SER A 64 6.27 2.25 0.13
N LEU A 65 7.22 1.72 0.88
CA LEU A 65 7.98 2.47 1.89
C LEU A 65 9.47 2.56 1.52
N GLU A 66 9.90 1.84 0.50
CA GLU A 66 11.29 1.61 0.11
C GLU A 66 12.02 2.91 -0.19
N THR A 67 11.41 3.78 -0.99
CA THR A 67 11.99 5.09 -1.33
C THR A 67 12.27 5.92 -0.06
N LEU A 68 11.35 5.91 0.91
CA LEU A 68 11.51 6.63 2.17
C LEU A 68 12.54 5.96 3.10
N ILE A 69 12.58 4.62 3.12
CA ILE A 69 13.55 3.83 3.88
C ILE A 69 14.97 4.12 3.40
N ILE A 70 15.21 4.06 2.08
CA ILE A 70 16.51 4.35 1.48
C ILE A 70 16.95 5.77 1.83
N ARG A 71 16.03 6.75 1.71
CA ARG A 71 16.30 8.15 2.07
C ARG A 71 16.73 8.29 3.53
N GLU A 72 16.02 7.68 4.47
CA GLU A 72 16.34 7.76 5.90
C GLU A 72 17.70 7.11 6.22
N LEU A 73 18.03 5.98 5.58
CA LEU A 73 19.34 5.35 5.70
C LEU A 73 20.46 6.26 5.17
N SER A 74 20.25 6.90 4.02
CA SER A 74 21.22 7.86 3.45
C SER A 74 21.45 9.10 4.35
N LEU A 75 20.47 9.46 5.18
CA LEU A 75 20.58 10.52 6.18
C LEU A 75 21.23 10.04 7.49
N GLY A 76 21.69 8.79 7.57
CA GLY A 76 22.36 8.24 8.74
C GLY A 76 21.42 7.79 9.85
N VAL A 77 20.12 7.57 9.57
CA VAL A 77 19.19 7.07 10.58
C VAL A 77 19.52 5.63 10.94
N GLY A 78 19.85 5.40 12.21
CA GLY A 78 20.21 4.08 12.72
C GLY A 78 19.09 3.04 12.55
N GLY A 79 19.50 1.79 12.29
CA GLY A 79 18.59 0.69 11.94
C GLY A 79 17.46 0.46 12.95
N ILE A 80 17.75 0.56 14.26
CA ILE A 80 16.71 0.39 15.31
C ILE A 80 15.63 1.47 15.20
N LYS A 81 16.02 2.73 14.97
CA LYS A 81 15.07 3.86 14.83
C LYS A 81 14.22 3.69 13.58
N LEU A 82 14.83 3.27 12.47
CA LEU A 82 14.13 2.96 11.23
C LEU A 82 13.13 1.81 11.41
N LEU A 83 13.57 0.69 12.00
CA LEU A 83 12.70 -0.45 12.29
C LEU A 83 11.53 -0.05 13.21
N SER A 84 11.77 0.78 14.22
CA SER A 84 10.70 1.30 15.08
C SER A 84 9.67 2.13 14.30
N LYS A 85 10.11 2.97 13.36
CA LYS A 85 9.20 3.74 12.49
C LYS A 85 8.36 2.82 11.60
N ILE A 86 8.99 1.85 10.93
CA ILE A 86 8.29 0.88 10.07
C ILE A 86 7.30 0.04 10.89
N ALA A 87 7.72 -0.45 12.06
CA ALA A 87 6.88 -1.22 12.96
C ALA A 87 5.62 -0.45 13.35
N LYS A 88 5.75 0.83 13.71
CA LYS A 88 4.61 1.70 14.04
C LYS A 88 3.65 1.87 12.87
N ILE A 89 4.15 2.03 11.64
CA ILE A 89 3.29 2.17 10.44
C ILE A 89 2.45 0.90 10.26
N VAL A 90 3.11 -0.26 10.30
CA VAL A 90 2.43 -1.54 10.11
C VAL A 90 1.42 -1.80 11.23
N LEU A 91 1.77 -1.48 12.48
CA LEU A 91 0.87 -1.63 13.63
C LEU A 91 -0.33 -0.68 13.57
N ASP A 92 -0.13 0.59 13.23
CA ASP A 92 -1.23 1.56 13.12
C ASP A 92 -2.21 1.14 12.00
N LEU A 93 -1.71 0.60 10.88
CA LEU A 93 -2.54 0.06 9.79
C LEU A 93 -3.29 -1.22 10.20
N ALA A 94 -2.62 -2.16 10.88
CA ALA A 94 -3.25 -3.37 11.39
C ALA A 94 -4.31 -3.05 12.45
N PHE A 95 -4.04 -2.07 13.31
CA PHE A 95 -4.99 -1.58 14.31
C PHE A 95 -6.22 -0.96 13.65
N ILE A 96 -6.05 -0.08 12.65
CA ILE A 96 -7.17 0.48 11.90
C ILE A 96 -8.01 -0.61 11.24
N SER A 97 -7.38 -1.58 10.57
CA SER A 97 -8.10 -2.64 9.86
C SER A 97 -8.78 -3.66 10.78
N SER A 98 -8.34 -3.79 12.04
CA SER A 98 -8.96 -4.68 13.03
C SER A 98 -10.07 -3.99 13.82
N THR A 99 -9.97 -2.68 14.02
CA THR A 99 -10.96 -1.89 14.77
C THR A 99 -12.05 -1.31 13.89
N ARG A 100 -11.78 -1.13 12.60
CA ARG A 100 -12.73 -0.63 11.60
C ARG A 100 -12.87 -1.67 10.51
N ASP A 101 -14.06 -1.75 9.92
CA ASP A 101 -14.30 -2.58 8.74
C ASP A 101 -13.68 -1.90 7.50
N THR A 102 -12.36 -2.00 7.42
CA THR A 102 -11.47 -1.34 6.47
C THR A 102 -10.30 -2.28 6.13
N ALA A 103 -9.90 -2.34 4.86
CA ALA A 103 -8.68 -3.01 4.45
C ALA A 103 -7.48 -2.05 4.39
N SER A 104 -6.31 -2.49 4.87
CA SER A 104 -5.04 -1.80 4.66
C SER A 104 -4.11 -2.62 3.78
N ILE A 105 -3.58 -2.00 2.72
CA ILE A 105 -2.65 -2.65 1.77
C ILE A 105 -1.35 -1.87 1.75
N ILE A 106 -0.24 -2.59 1.94
CA ILE A 106 1.12 -2.10 1.72
C ILE A 106 1.73 -2.94 0.62
N PHE A 107 2.28 -2.30 -0.40
CA PHE A 107 3.09 -2.97 -1.41
C PHE A 107 4.54 -2.94 -0.98
N SER A 108 5.24 -4.03 -1.25
CA SER A 108 6.66 -4.08 -0.99
C SER A 108 7.37 -5.09 -1.88
N SER A 109 8.64 -4.82 -2.16
CA SER A 109 9.51 -5.67 -2.96
C SER A 109 9.87 -6.98 -2.22
N PRO A 110 10.20 -8.07 -2.94
CA PRO A 110 10.55 -9.35 -2.31
C PRO A 110 11.91 -9.31 -1.59
N ASN A 111 12.83 -8.43 -2.00
CA ASN A 111 14.18 -8.36 -1.45
C ASN A 111 14.24 -7.48 -0.19
N LYS A 112 13.79 -8.02 0.94
CA LYS A 112 13.87 -7.37 2.27
C LYS A 112 14.91 -8.04 3.15
N PRO A 113 15.49 -7.33 4.13
CA PRO A 113 16.29 -7.96 5.17
C PRO A 113 15.49 -9.07 5.88
N PRO A 114 16.10 -10.25 6.17
CA PRO A 114 15.40 -11.37 6.78
C PRO A 114 14.65 -11.02 8.08
N SER A 115 15.23 -10.17 8.91
CA SER A 115 14.63 -9.71 10.17
C SER A 115 13.36 -8.87 9.97
N LEU A 116 13.31 -8.06 8.91
CA LEU A 116 12.10 -7.30 8.56
C LEU A 116 11.04 -8.23 7.97
N GLU A 117 11.44 -9.19 7.14
CA GLU A 117 10.51 -10.17 6.56
C GLU A 117 9.88 -11.05 7.65
N GLU A 118 10.64 -11.51 8.63
CA GLU A 118 10.13 -12.26 9.78
C GLU A 118 9.15 -11.43 10.62
N TYR A 119 9.47 -10.15 10.87
CA TYR A 119 8.56 -9.25 11.56
C TYR A 119 7.25 -9.03 10.79
N LEU A 120 7.34 -8.74 9.49
CA LEU A 120 6.16 -8.52 8.65
C LEU A 120 5.28 -9.78 8.57
N ALA A 121 5.88 -10.97 8.49
CA ALA A 121 5.16 -12.24 8.50
C ALA A 121 4.30 -12.45 9.77
N ARG A 122 4.65 -11.81 10.89
CA ARG A 122 3.92 -11.92 12.16
C ARG A 122 2.79 -10.90 12.30
N VAL A 123 2.91 -9.73 11.68
CA VAL A 123 1.96 -8.61 11.86
C VAL A 123 0.99 -8.49 10.69
N VAL A 124 1.41 -8.89 9.49
CA VAL A 124 0.57 -8.85 8.29
C VAL A 124 -0.38 -10.04 8.28
N HIS A 125 -1.68 -9.77 8.18
CA HIS A 125 -2.70 -10.83 8.19
C HIS A 125 -2.64 -11.75 6.96
N ARG A 126 -2.25 -11.20 5.80
CA ARG A 126 -2.11 -11.95 4.55
C ARG A 126 -1.09 -11.31 3.64
N ARG A 127 -0.11 -12.09 3.17
CA ARG A 127 0.79 -11.71 2.07
C ARG A 127 0.29 -12.31 0.77
N ILE A 128 0.30 -11.49 -0.28
CA ILE A 128 -0.04 -11.88 -1.64
C ILE A 128 1.17 -11.52 -2.51
N PHE A 129 1.75 -12.54 -3.12
CA PHE A 129 2.80 -12.39 -4.11
C PHE A 129 2.17 -12.27 -5.48
N PHE A 130 2.74 -11.46 -6.36
CA PHE A 130 2.30 -11.42 -7.75
C PHE A 130 3.48 -11.38 -8.70
N ARG A 131 3.31 -11.97 -9.88
CA ARG A 131 4.32 -11.97 -10.94
C ARG A 131 3.64 -11.88 -12.30
N ARG A 132 4.25 -11.14 -13.23
CA ARG A 132 3.84 -11.13 -14.63
C ARG A 132 4.40 -12.36 -15.33
N LYS A 133 3.58 -13.00 -16.16
CA LYS A 133 3.94 -14.06 -17.10
C LYS A 133 3.25 -13.75 -18.42
N GLU A 134 4.02 -13.31 -19.42
CA GLU A 134 3.48 -12.90 -20.73
C GLU A 134 2.35 -11.86 -20.56
N ASP A 135 1.12 -12.21 -20.96
CA ASP A 135 -0.09 -11.39 -20.91
C ASP A 135 -0.97 -11.67 -19.68
N LEU A 136 -0.37 -12.27 -18.64
CA LEU A 136 -1.05 -12.65 -17.42
C LEU A 136 -0.31 -12.14 -16.18
N VAL A 137 -1.05 -11.72 -15.16
CA VAL A 137 -0.55 -11.59 -13.79
C VAL A 137 -1.04 -12.76 -12.94
N VAL A 138 -0.10 -13.48 -12.33
CA VAL A 138 -0.38 -14.56 -11.38
C VAL A 138 -0.24 -13.99 -9.97
N PHE A 139 -1.31 -14.03 -9.19
CA PHE A 139 -1.31 -13.76 -7.76
C PHE A 139 -1.24 -15.09 -7.00
N GLN A 140 -0.46 -15.15 -5.93
CA GLN A 140 -0.30 -16.33 -5.08
C GLN A 140 -0.28 -15.92 -3.61
N ASP A 141 -1.08 -16.58 -2.77
CA ASP A 141 -1.02 -16.40 -1.32
C ASP A 141 0.05 -17.30 -0.66
N GLU A 142 0.23 -17.12 0.65
CA GLU A 142 1.20 -17.88 1.46
C GLU A 142 0.94 -19.40 1.50
N VAL A 143 -0.30 -19.82 1.25
CA VAL A 143 -0.72 -21.23 1.28
C VAL A 143 -0.65 -21.85 -0.14
N GLY A 144 -0.22 -21.07 -1.13
CA GLY A 144 -0.05 -21.50 -2.52
C GLY A 144 -1.30 -21.42 -3.38
N ARG A 145 -2.39 -20.82 -2.88
CA ARG A 145 -3.59 -20.57 -3.70
C ARG A 145 -3.28 -19.52 -4.74
N LYS A 146 -3.73 -19.75 -5.98
CA LYS A 146 -3.42 -18.88 -7.13
C LYS A 146 -4.67 -18.22 -7.68
N ALA A 147 -4.54 -16.95 -8.06
CA ALA A 147 -5.50 -16.23 -8.86
C ALA A 147 -4.82 -15.68 -10.11
N TYR A 148 -5.57 -15.62 -11.21
CA TYR A 148 -5.06 -15.35 -12.55
C TYR A 148 -5.79 -14.13 -13.09
N CYS A 149 -5.04 -13.12 -13.55
CA CYS A 149 -5.60 -11.92 -14.16
C CYS A 149 -5.04 -11.76 -15.58
N GLN A 150 -5.90 -11.84 -16.58
CA GLN A 150 -5.58 -11.53 -17.97
C GLN A 150 -5.33 -10.03 -18.11
N LEU A 151 -4.33 -9.61 -18.89
CA LEU A 151 -4.01 -8.19 -19.14
C LEU A 151 -4.71 -7.63 -20.39
N GLU A 152 -5.65 -8.36 -20.98
CA GLU A 152 -6.40 -7.93 -22.17
C GLU A 152 -7.11 -6.58 -21.92
N GLY A 153 -6.84 -5.59 -22.78
CA GLY A 153 -7.51 -4.28 -22.77
C GLY A 153 -6.99 -3.24 -21.77
N LEU A 154 -5.90 -3.51 -21.02
CA LEU A 154 -5.30 -2.58 -20.05
C LEU A 154 -4.04 -1.85 -20.57
N GLN A 155 -3.99 -1.49 -21.86
CA GLN A 155 -2.91 -0.66 -22.42
C GLN A 155 -3.10 0.82 -22.05
#